data_AF-A0A965PWV1-F1
#
_entry.id   AF-A0A965PWV1-F1
#
_cell.length_a   1.000
_cell.length_b   1.000
_cell.length_c   1.000
_cell.angle_alpha   90.00
_cell.angle_beta   90.00
_cell.angle_gamma   90.00
#
_symmetry.space_group_name_H-M   'P 1'
#
loop_
_entity.id
_entity.type
_entity.pdbx_description
1 polymer ?
#
loop_
_entity_poly.entity_id
_entity_poly.type
_entity_poly.pdbx_seq_one_letter_code
_entity_poly.pdbx_strand_id
1 'polypeptide(L)'
;MKMPANSLLNQAPSVLNIGIDGFNDSISHNGGQVDHLGWRPPGNADPVLAWNLARLMDDPRIAAANQEVTQRIINARPMWEDVALRADGVWSEMKGARLLLHAGPPVAWDAMCGPMHGAMIGAVLYEGWAQTAEQAEKMLQRGEIAFGQCHDFQAVGPMTGIISPSMP
;
A
#
# COMPACT_ATOMS: atom_id res chain seq x y z
N MET A 1 19.60 -32.37 14.49
CA MET A 1 19.29 -32.66 13.07
C MET A 1 19.86 -31.51 12.24
N LYS A 2 20.96 -31.71 11.51
CA LYS A 2 21.54 -30.66 10.64
C LYS A 2 20.57 -30.45 9.48
N MET A 3 20.10 -29.22 9.26
CA MET A 3 19.42 -28.88 8.02
C MET A 3 20.37 -29.16 6.85
N PRO A 4 19.89 -29.76 5.74
CA PRO A 4 20.73 -29.92 4.55
C PRO A 4 21.21 -28.54 4.11
N ALA A 5 22.51 -28.40 3.86
CA ALA A 5 23.07 -27.15 3.37
C ALA A 5 22.36 -26.78 2.07
N ASN A 6 21.65 -25.64 2.07
CA ASN A 6 20.86 -25.22 0.93
C ASN A 6 21.82 -24.86 -0.23
N SER A 7 21.90 -25.73 -1.24
CA SER A 7 22.82 -25.57 -2.37
C SER A 7 22.56 -24.29 -3.16
N LEU A 8 21.35 -23.74 -3.08
CA LEU A 8 20.95 -22.46 -3.70
C LEU A 8 21.84 -21.28 -3.31
N LEU A 9 22.39 -21.25 -2.09
CA LEU A 9 23.21 -20.13 -1.59
C LEU A 9 24.72 -20.41 -1.63
N ASN A 10 25.11 -21.63 -1.99
CA ASN A 10 26.51 -22.09 -1.97
C ASN A 10 27.07 -22.34 -3.38
N GLN A 11 26.40 -21.84 -4.41
CA GLN A 11 26.79 -21.97 -5.81
C GLN A 11 26.56 -20.65 -6.55
N ALA A 12 27.22 -20.48 -7.70
CA ALA A 12 26.96 -19.33 -8.56
C ALA A 12 25.48 -19.31 -8.99
N PRO A 13 24.78 -18.17 -8.86
CA PRO A 13 23.36 -18.10 -9.19
C PRO A 13 23.15 -18.22 -10.71
N SER A 14 22.07 -18.88 -11.10
CA SER A 14 21.51 -18.84 -12.46
C SER A 14 20.26 -17.97 -12.41
N VAL A 15 20.24 -16.90 -13.20
CA VAL A 15 19.24 -15.84 -13.11
C VAL A 15 18.56 -15.64 -14.47
N LEU A 16 17.23 -15.64 -14.47
CA LEU A 16 16.44 -15.14 -15.59
C LEU A 16 16.19 -13.63 -15.38
N ASN A 17 16.86 -12.78 -16.16
CA ASN A 17 16.62 -11.34 -16.10
C ASN A 17 15.45 -10.96 -17.03
N ILE A 18 14.57 -10.09 -16.54
CA ILE A 18 13.45 -9.52 -17.28
C ILE A 18 13.49 -8.01 -17.06
N GLY A 19 13.59 -7.23 -18.13
CA GLY A 19 13.60 -5.76 -18.05
C GLY A 19 14.91 -5.14 -18.51
N ILE A 20 15.56 -4.34 -17.66
CA ILE A 20 16.76 -3.57 -18.07
C ILE A 20 18.01 -4.45 -18.17
N ASP A 21 18.77 -4.25 -19.25
CA ASP A 21 19.98 -5.05 -19.54
C ASP A 21 21.11 -4.81 -18.54
N GLY A 22 21.20 -3.63 -17.92
CA GLY A 22 22.29 -3.27 -17.00
C GLY A 22 22.40 -4.16 -15.76
N PHE A 23 21.35 -4.90 -15.40
CA PHE A 23 21.42 -5.89 -14.32
C PHE A 23 22.19 -7.17 -14.72
N ASN A 24 22.26 -7.49 -16.01
CA ASN A 24 23.02 -8.63 -16.52
C ASN A 24 24.51 -8.50 -16.16
N ASP A 25 25.05 -7.28 -16.29
CA ASP A 25 26.48 -7.00 -16.10
C ASP A 25 26.93 -7.42 -14.70
N SER A 26 26.19 -7.04 -13.68
CA SER A 26 26.55 -7.34 -12.29
C SER A 26 26.54 -8.85 -12.01
N ILE A 27 25.62 -9.60 -12.62
CA ILE A 27 25.48 -11.05 -12.42
C ILE A 27 26.63 -11.77 -13.12
N SER A 28 26.90 -11.45 -14.39
CA SER A 28 27.99 -12.07 -15.15
C SER A 28 29.38 -11.72 -14.61
N HIS A 29 29.61 -10.46 -14.18
CA HIS A 29 30.90 -10.06 -13.59
C HIS A 29 31.21 -10.81 -12.28
N ASN A 30 30.19 -11.23 -11.53
CA ASN A 30 30.37 -11.96 -10.28
C ASN A 30 30.22 -13.49 -10.45
N GLY A 31 30.38 -13.99 -11.68
CA GLY A 31 30.43 -15.42 -11.99
C GLY A 31 29.07 -16.13 -12.02
N GLY A 32 27.97 -15.39 -11.94
CA GLY A 32 26.62 -15.92 -12.14
C GLY A 32 26.31 -16.12 -13.63
N GLN A 33 25.37 -17.01 -13.92
CA GLN A 33 24.82 -17.20 -15.26
C GLN A 33 23.55 -16.37 -15.41
N VAL A 34 23.39 -15.69 -16.55
CA VAL A 34 22.20 -14.90 -16.87
C VAL A 34 21.60 -15.37 -18.18
N ASP A 35 20.29 -15.63 -18.17
CA ASP A 35 19.46 -15.69 -19.36
C ASP A 35 18.62 -14.41 -19.38
N HIS A 36 18.79 -13.56 -20.40
CA HIS A 36 18.02 -12.33 -20.50
C HIS A 36 16.79 -12.53 -21.40
N LEU A 37 15.61 -12.38 -20.81
CA LEU A 37 14.37 -12.31 -21.55
C LEU A 37 14.10 -10.84 -21.91
N GLY A 38 14.23 -10.51 -23.19
CA GLY A 38 13.93 -9.20 -23.78
C GLY A 38 12.45 -8.86 -23.76
N TRP A 39 11.86 -8.81 -22.57
CA TRP A 39 10.47 -8.49 -22.34
C TRP A 39 10.16 -7.06 -22.79
N ARG A 40 9.01 -6.88 -23.42
CA ARG A 40 8.47 -5.58 -23.83
C ARG A 40 7.03 -5.46 -23.34
N PRO A 41 6.56 -4.24 -23.00
CA PRO A 41 5.18 -4.05 -22.60
C PRO A 41 4.21 -4.68 -23.62
N PRO A 42 3.13 -5.34 -23.15
CA PRO A 42 2.16 -5.94 -24.04
C PRO A 42 1.49 -4.84 -24.88
N GLY A 43 1.73 -4.91 -26.19
CA GLY A 43 1.10 -4.05 -27.19
C GLY A 43 0.75 -4.80 -28.47
N ASN A 44 0.85 -6.14 -28.49
CA ASN A 44 0.62 -6.97 -29.68
C ASN A 44 1.39 -6.51 -30.93
N ALA A 45 2.58 -5.94 -30.75
CA ALA A 45 3.37 -5.29 -31.81
C ALA A 45 2.66 -4.10 -32.50
N ASP A 46 1.71 -3.45 -31.83
CA ASP A 46 1.09 -2.19 -32.28
C ASP A 46 2.15 -1.07 -32.29
N PRO A 47 2.59 -0.63 -33.48
CA PRO A 47 3.61 0.39 -33.59
C PRO A 47 3.10 1.75 -33.10
N VAL A 48 1.80 2.04 -33.17
CA VAL A 48 1.23 3.31 -32.72
C VAL A 48 1.26 3.38 -31.21
N LEU A 49 0.85 2.32 -30.51
CA LEU A 49 0.96 2.25 -29.05
C LEU A 49 2.41 2.34 -28.59
N ALA A 50 3.32 1.61 -29.24
CA ALA A 50 4.75 1.66 -28.93
C ALA A 50 5.32 3.08 -29.09
N TRP A 51 4.98 3.78 -30.18
CA TRP A 51 5.40 5.16 -30.40
C TRP A 51 4.74 6.15 -29.44
N ASN A 52 3.48 5.93 -29.06
CA ASN A 52 2.82 6.76 -28.04
C ASN A 52 3.52 6.62 -26.68
N LEU A 53 3.86 5.39 -26.27
CA LEU A 53 4.62 5.14 -25.04
C LEU A 53 6.03 5.75 -25.13
N ALA A 54 6.72 5.57 -26.26
CA ALA A 54 8.05 6.15 -26.48
C ALA A 54 8.02 7.69 -26.43
N ARG A 55 6.95 8.33 -26.89
CA ARG A 55 6.78 9.79 -26.79
C ARG A 55 6.51 10.30 -25.38
N LEU A 56 6.05 9.43 -24.48
CA LEU A 56 5.97 9.76 -23.04
C LEU A 56 7.36 9.69 -22.39
N MET A 57 8.29 8.91 -22.94
CA MET A 57 9.67 8.92 -22.48
C MET A 57 10.29 10.28 -22.82
N ASP A 58 10.74 11.01 -21.79
CA ASP A 58 11.31 12.35 -21.89
C ASP A 58 10.33 13.45 -22.36
N ASP A 59 9.02 13.26 -22.17
CA ASP A 59 8.06 14.35 -22.41
C ASP A 59 8.34 15.52 -21.44
N PRO A 60 8.64 16.73 -21.93
CA PRO A 60 8.99 17.86 -21.07
C PRO A 60 7.86 18.24 -20.11
N ARG A 61 6.60 17.91 -20.43
CA ARG A 61 5.45 18.13 -19.54
C ARG A 61 5.49 17.21 -18.33
N ILE A 62 5.92 15.95 -18.52
CA ILE A 62 6.09 14.98 -17.44
C ILE A 62 7.28 15.38 -16.58
N ALA A 63 8.40 15.77 -17.20
CA ALA A 63 9.57 16.25 -16.47
C ALA A 63 9.24 17.46 -15.60
N ALA A 64 8.54 18.47 -16.16
CA ALA A 64 8.11 19.65 -15.42
C ALA A 64 7.13 19.31 -14.27
N ALA A 65 6.16 18.42 -14.51
CA ALA A 65 5.22 17.98 -13.47
C ALA A 65 5.92 17.23 -12.33
N ASN A 66 6.85 16.34 -12.65
CA ASN A 66 7.66 15.61 -11.67
C ASN A 66 8.54 16.56 -10.85
N GLN A 67 9.15 17.56 -11.50
CA GLN A 67 9.95 18.57 -10.83
C GLN A 67 9.12 19.35 -9.82
N GLU A 68 7.92 19.82 -10.21
CA GLU A 68 7.02 20.55 -9.32
C GLU A 68 6.59 19.71 -8.11
N VAL A 69 6.13 18.47 -8.32
CA VAL A 69 5.70 17.58 -7.23
C VAL A 69 6.85 17.27 -6.28
N THR A 70 8.02 16.93 -6.83
CA THR A 70 9.22 16.62 -6.04
C THR A 70 9.65 17.83 -5.21
N GLN A 71 9.62 19.03 -5.80
CA GLN A 71 9.99 20.25 -5.11
C GLN A 71 9.02 20.57 -3.95
N ARG A 72 7.72 20.34 -4.13
CA ARG A 72 6.73 20.47 -3.04
C ARG A 72 7.00 19.51 -1.90
N ILE A 73 7.29 18.24 -2.20
CA ILE A 73 7.62 17.23 -1.18
C ILE A 73 8.90 17.61 -0.43
N ILE A 74 9.97 17.97 -1.14
CA ILE A 74 11.26 18.35 -0.53
C ILE A 74 11.14 19.63 0.32
N ASN A 75 10.34 20.60 -0.13
CA ASN A 75 10.15 21.86 0.56
C ASN A 75 9.12 21.79 1.69
N ALA A 76 8.37 20.68 1.82
CA ALA A 76 7.41 20.53 2.89
C ALA A 76 8.10 20.62 4.27
N ARG A 77 7.51 21.38 5.17
CA ARG A 77 7.95 21.52 6.57
C ARG A 77 6.77 21.20 7.48
N PRO A 78 6.37 19.92 7.60
CA PRO A 78 5.29 19.53 8.50
C PRO A 78 5.70 19.86 9.94
N MET A 79 4.84 20.60 10.64
CA MET A 79 5.02 20.98 12.03
C MET A 79 3.90 20.34 12.85
N TRP A 80 4.22 19.85 14.04
CA TRP A 80 3.21 19.38 14.97
C TRP A 80 2.52 20.60 15.60
N GLU A 81 1.22 20.72 15.38
CA GLU A 81 0.42 21.84 15.88
C GLU A 81 -0.40 21.46 17.11
N ASP A 82 -1.02 20.28 17.10
CA ASP A 82 -1.93 19.84 18.17
C ASP A 82 -2.12 18.30 18.17
N VAL A 83 -2.84 17.80 19.17
CA VAL A 83 -3.41 16.44 19.23
C VAL A 83 -4.90 16.55 19.48
N ALA A 84 -5.70 16.06 18.53
CA ALA A 84 -7.12 15.90 18.76
C ALA A 84 -7.35 14.82 19.82
N LEU A 85 -8.33 15.02 20.70
CA LEU A 85 -8.70 13.98 21.67
C LEU A 85 -9.64 12.93 21.06
N ARG A 86 -10.21 13.24 19.88
CA ARG A 86 -11.19 12.43 19.17
C ARG A 86 -11.09 12.68 17.66
N ALA A 87 -11.07 11.61 16.89
CA ALA A 87 -11.06 11.62 15.43
C ALA A 87 -12.32 12.31 14.85
N ASP A 88 -13.48 12.18 15.49
CA ASP A 88 -14.70 12.88 15.07
C ASP A 88 -14.66 14.40 15.27
N GLY A 89 -13.70 14.91 16.04
CA GLY A 89 -13.38 16.34 16.11
C GLY A 89 -12.63 16.83 14.87
N VAL A 90 -11.87 15.95 14.21
CA VAL A 90 -11.08 16.23 13.00
C VAL A 90 -11.91 15.98 11.75
N TRP A 91 -12.62 14.86 11.68
CA TRP A 91 -13.41 14.45 10.52
C TRP A 91 -14.91 14.43 10.85
N SER A 92 -15.63 15.41 10.32
CA SER A 92 -17.06 15.62 10.60
C SER A 92 -17.95 14.45 10.18
N GLU A 93 -17.51 13.70 9.16
CA GLU A 93 -18.14 12.53 8.59
C GLU A 93 -18.20 11.35 9.58
N MET A 94 -17.34 11.36 10.61
CA MET A 94 -17.35 10.38 11.68
C MET A 94 -18.34 10.72 12.80
N LYS A 95 -18.86 11.97 12.87
CA LYS A 95 -19.76 12.40 13.96
C LYS A 95 -21.09 11.66 13.91
N GLY A 96 -21.34 10.85 14.93
CA GLY A 96 -22.58 10.06 15.05
C GLY A 96 -22.70 8.93 14.03
N ALA A 97 -21.66 8.69 13.22
CA ALA A 97 -21.61 7.63 12.24
C ALA A 97 -20.88 6.41 12.81
N ARG A 98 -21.31 5.21 12.37
CA ARG A 98 -20.54 3.98 12.56
C ARG A 98 -19.57 3.82 11.39
N LEU A 99 -18.49 4.60 11.43
CA LEU A 99 -17.44 4.60 10.42
C LEU A 99 -16.10 4.27 11.08
N LEU A 100 -15.40 3.28 10.52
CA LEU A 100 -14.02 2.95 10.89
C LEU A 100 -13.10 3.18 9.69
N LEU A 101 -11.97 3.84 9.91
CA LEU A 101 -10.94 3.97 8.89
C LEU A 101 -9.96 2.80 8.98
N HIS A 102 -9.24 2.50 7.89
CA HIS A 102 -8.17 1.52 7.86
C HIS A 102 -7.02 1.94 6.93
N ALA A 103 -5.85 1.31 7.13
CA ALA A 103 -4.71 1.46 6.24
C ALA A 103 -4.94 0.79 4.88
N GLY A 104 -4.23 1.27 3.86
CA GLY A 104 -4.24 0.68 2.52
C GLY A 104 -5.42 1.09 1.64
N PRO A 105 -5.56 0.45 0.45
CA PRO A 105 -6.65 0.70 -0.50
C PRO A 105 -7.98 0.11 0.01
N PRO A 106 -9.12 0.45 -0.63
CA PRO A 106 -10.42 -0.08 -0.22
C PRO A 106 -10.41 -1.62 -0.11
N VAL A 107 -10.90 -2.16 1.01
CA VAL A 107 -11.00 -3.60 1.22
C VAL A 107 -12.29 -3.95 1.95
N ALA A 108 -13.01 -4.95 1.42
CA ALA A 108 -14.21 -5.47 2.08
C ALA A 108 -13.83 -6.35 3.29
N TRP A 109 -14.75 -6.49 4.25
CA TRP A 109 -14.55 -7.30 5.46
C TRP A 109 -13.96 -8.68 5.18
N ASP A 110 -14.55 -9.45 4.25
CA ASP A 110 -14.13 -10.83 3.95
C ASP A 110 -12.71 -10.94 3.38
N ALA A 111 -12.18 -9.84 2.83
CA ALA A 111 -10.84 -9.77 2.24
C ALA A 111 -9.80 -9.17 3.21
N MET A 112 -10.22 -8.68 4.38
CA MET A 112 -9.30 -8.21 5.42
C MET A 112 -8.52 -9.39 6.01
N CYS A 113 -7.26 -9.16 6.37
CA CYS A 113 -6.45 -10.17 7.05
C CYS A 113 -6.83 -10.27 8.53
N GLY A 114 -6.48 -11.40 9.18
CA GLY A 114 -6.82 -11.64 10.59
C GLY A 114 -6.47 -10.51 11.56
N PRO A 115 -5.28 -9.87 11.47
CA PRO A 115 -4.97 -8.69 12.28
C PRO A 115 -5.94 -7.51 12.08
N MET A 116 -6.36 -7.24 10.84
CA MET A 116 -7.35 -6.20 10.56
C MET A 116 -8.72 -6.57 11.15
N HIS A 117 -9.15 -7.84 11.04
CA HIS A 117 -10.38 -8.29 11.70
C HIS A 117 -10.35 -8.04 13.20
N GLY A 118 -9.26 -8.46 13.86
CA GLY A 118 -9.09 -8.24 15.30
C GLY A 118 -9.10 -6.76 15.69
N ALA A 119 -8.42 -5.92 14.91
CA ALA A 119 -8.37 -4.48 15.16
C ALA A 119 -9.73 -3.79 14.95
N MET A 120 -10.47 -4.18 13.91
CA MET A 120 -11.83 -3.68 13.67
C MET A 120 -12.76 -4.08 14.81
N ILE A 121 -12.79 -5.36 15.19
CA ILE A 121 -13.57 -5.85 16.34
C ILE A 121 -13.22 -5.06 17.60
N GLY A 122 -11.93 -4.86 17.86
CA GLY A 122 -11.44 -4.04 18.97
C GLY A 122 -11.97 -2.61 18.93
N ALA A 123 -11.96 -1.96 17.75
CA ALA A 123 -12.50 -0.62 17.58
C ALA A 123 -14.01 -0.55 17.80
N VAL A 124 -14.79 -1.53 17.33
CA VAL A 124 -16.24 -1.61 17.60
C VAL A 124 -16.54 -1.71 19.09
N LEU A 125 -15.75 -2.49 19.82
CA LEU A 125 -15.87 -2.63 21.28
C LEU A 125 -15.43 -1.35 21.99
N TYR A 126 -14.35 -0.72 21.54
CA TYR A 126 -13.85 0.53 22.09
C TYR A 126 -14.87 1.67 21.97
N GLU A 127 -15.57 1.76 20.85
CA GLU A 127 -16.66 2.72 20.65
C GLU A 127 -17.96 2.34 21.38
N GLY A 128 -18.01 1.18 22.03
CA GLY A 128 -19.19 0.68 22.74
C GLY A 128 -20.36 0.32 21.82
N TRP A 129 -20.13 0.11 20.52
CA TRP A 129 -21.17 -0.27 19.56
C TRP A 129 -21.63 -1.72 19.73
N ALA A 130 -20.77 -2.55 20.30
CA ALA A 130 -21.04 -3.93 20.69
C ALA A 130 -20.53 -4.21 22.10
N GLN A 131 -21.11 -5.21 22.76
CA GLN A 131 -20.73 -5.63 24.12
C GLN A 131 -19.78 -6.83 24.11
N THR A 132 -19.71 -7.59 23.01
CA THR A 132 -18.82 -8.74 22.85
C THR A 132 -18.17 -8.78 21.47
N ALA A 133 -17.05 -9.51 21.36
CA ALA A 133 -16.34 -9.69 20.11
C ALA A 133 -17.22 -10.35 19.04
N GLU A 134 -18.04 -11.34 19.42
CA GLU A 134 -18.95 -12.04 18.52
C GLU A 134 -20.07 -11.13 18.02
N GLN A 135 -20.55 -10.21 18.85
CA GLN A 135 -21.51 -9.19 18.42
C GLN A 135 -20.85 -8.21 17.45
N ALA A 136 -19.65 -7.72 17.77
CA ALA A 136 -18.90 -6.81 16.91
C ALA A 136 -18.62 -7.43 15.53
N GLU A 137 -18.16 -8.68 15.51
CA GLU A 137 -17.91 -9.43 14.27
C GLU A 137 -19.18 -9.55 13.42
N LYS A 138 -20.33 -9.90 14.03
CA LYS A 138 -21.61 -9.98 13.29
C LYS A 138 -22.03 -8.64 12.72
N MET A 139 -21.81 -7.53 13.44
CA MET A 139 -22.11 -6.18 12.93
C MET A 139 -21.24 -5.84 11.72
N LEU A 140 -19.94 -6.16 11.79
CA LEU A 140 -18.98 -5.96 10.70
C LEU A 140 -19.36 -6.82 9.47
N GLN A 141 -19.67 -8.10 9.67
CA GLN A 141 -20.12 -9.02 8.62
C GLN A 141 -21.42 -8.57 7.94
N ARG A 142 -22.34 -7.96 8.69
CA ARG A 142 -23.62 -7.45 8.17
C ARG A 142 -23.51 -6.10 7.48
N GLY A 143 -22.33 -5.47 7.48
CA GLY A 143 -22.14 -4.13 6.92
C GLY A 143 -22.84 -3.03 7.72
N GLU A 144 -23.09 -3.24 9.02
CA GLU A 144 -23.68 -2.22 9.90
C GLU A 144 -22.69 -1.08 10.24
N ILE A 145 -21.44 -1.24 9.82
CA ILE A 145 -20.31 -0.32 10.04
C ILE A 145 -19.67 -0.05 8.68
N ALA A 146 -19.58 1.22 8.32
CA ALA A 146 -18.91 1.65 7.09
C ALA A 146 -17.38 1.64 7.27
N PHE A 147 -16.67 1.36 6.18
CA PHE A 147 -15.21 1.41 6.14
C PHE A 147 -14.74 2.55 5.23
N GLY A 148 -13.75 3.31 5.70
CA GLY A 148 -13.04 4.33 4.91
C GLY A 148 -11.54 4.04 4.87
N GLN A 149 -10.85 4.50 3.82
CA GLN A 149 -9.39 4.42 3.80
C GLN A 149 -8.81 5.67 4.48
N CYS A 150 -7.78 5.54 5.31
CA CYS A 150 -7.19 6.72 5.96
C CYS A 150 -6.78 7.82 4.96
N HIS A 151 -6.31 7.43 3.76
CA HIS A 151 -5.87 8.38 2.73
C HIS A 151 -7.00 9.27 2.18
N ASP A 152 -8.25 8.78 2.16
CA ASP A 152 -9.42 9.58 1.76
C ASP A 152 -9.73 10.69 2.80
N PHE A 153 -9.22 10.50 4.03
CA PHE A 153 -9.37 11.41 5.16
C PHE A 153 -8.09 12.21 5.42
N GLN A 154 -7.14 12.24 4.47
CA GLN A 154 -5.83 12.89 4.65
C GLN A 154 -5.05 12.39 5.88
N ALA A 155 -5.30 11.15 6.28
CA ALA A 155 -4.67 10.47 7.39
C ALA A 155 -3.83 9.27 6.94
N VAL A 156 -2.94 8.84 7.84
CA VAL A 156 -2.21 7.59 7.72
C VAL A 156 -2.29 6.84 9.04
N GLY A 157 -2.47 5.52 8.96
CA GLY A 157 -2.49 4.65 10.13
C GLY A 157 -1.41 3.58 10.00
N PRO A 158 -0.53 3.38 11.01
CA PRO A 158 0.49 2.35 10.96
C PRO A 158 -0.15 0.95 11.08
N MET A 159 0.49 -0.04 10.45
CA MET A 159 0.04 -1.45 10.47
C MET A 159 -1.38 -1.63 9.90
N THR A 160 -2.37 -1.98 10.71
CA THR A 160 -3.78 -2.08 10.29
C THR A 160 -4.41 -0.71 10.10
N GLY A 161 -3.87 0.31 10.78
CA GLY A 161 -4.28 1.71 10.67
C GLY A 161 -5.73 1.99 11.04
N ILE A 162 -6.30 1.24 11.97
CA ILE A 162 -7.69 1.45 12.38
C ILE A 162 -7.82 2.75 13.16
N ILE A 163 -8.73 3.62 12.72
CA ILE A 163 -9.12 4.85 13.41
C ILE A 163 -10.63 4.80 13.61
N SER A 164 -11.07 4.98 14.86
CA SER A 164 -12.48 5.08 15.23
C SER A 164 -12.81 6.47 15.80
N PRO A 165 -14.09 6.89 15.81
CA PRO A 165 -14.49 8.26 16.14
C PRO A 165 -13.95 8.81 17.46
N SER A 166 -13.82 7.95 18.48
CA SER A 166 -13.37 8.32 19.82
C SER A 166 -11.87 8.24 20.04
N MET A 167 -11.09 7.72 19.08
CA MET A 167 -9.62 7.65 19.19
C MET A 167 -8.99 9.04 19.08
N PRO A 168 -7.92 9.34 19.83
CA PRO A 168 -7.13 10.57 19.66
C PRO A 168 -6.33 10.57 18.36
#